data_AF-A0A4S8M7D5-F1
#
_entry.id   AF-A0A4S8M7D5-F1
#
_cell.length_a   1.000
_cell.length_b   1.000
_cell.length_c   1.000
_cell.angle_alpha   90.00
_cell.angle_beta   90.00
_cell.angle_gamma   90.00
#
_symmetry.space_group_name_H-M   'P 1'
#
loop_
_entity.id
_entity.type
_entity.pdbx_description
1 polymer ?
#
loop_
_entity_poly.entity_id
_entity_poly.type
_entity_poly.pdbx_seq_one_letter_code
_entity_poly.pdbx_strand_id
1 'polypeptide(L)'
;MSRTNFGIGSSAKASSSLPSLVTRLILDINPFFPENIAARHNESSTLDNPRLRLSEKSISFEDLPSNVRDAFNGTFMQAVIELTGCIRAWNTPNVDQLHEIWTKAMPDNMHHHFSDLNTRRLIENLASNQVLESVLIRALLQRKEYVAKQINGDYWVRPYYFANISEQSSGQVQRTGTFQSYIVSKTLSEHFKAIQSIPHDRRTKDRPIGAIVLTILAIERAFRAYSTGRKVLPPGPESEFSQRNWDDRVVMRNGRPYKLKTTSQIHSLFGRNVNNVERVSPELWDKIIAAAETYLPSLRFTNEENRDDESSDDMMMTRVFTIVLRNVLHRVSHFLLQQFPHIP
;
A
#
# COMPACT_ATOMS: atom_id res chain seq x y z
N MET A 1 44.62 -28.93 -40.62
CA MET A 1 46.06 -28.53 -40.50
C MET A 1 46.03 -27.15 -39.85
N SER A 2 46.39 -26.91 -38.59
CA SER A 2 47.57 -27.33 -37.85
C SER A 2 47.25 -27.64 -36.39
N ARG A 3 48.06 -28.54 -35.83
CA ARG A 3 48.13 -28.93 -34.41
C ARG A 3 48.91 -27.89 -33.61
N THR A 4 48.57 -27.74 -32.34
CA THR A 4 49.57 -27.72 -31.24
C THR A 4 48.91 -28.17 -29.94
N ASN A 5 49.59 -29.11 -29.30
CA ASN A 5 49.30 -29.79 -28.04
C ASN A 5 50.21 -29.20 -26.93
N PHE A 6 49.99 -29.70 -25.71
CA PHE A 6 50.77 -29.62 -24.45
C PHE A 6 50.28 -28.56 -23.45
N GLY A 7 50.03 -28.87 -22.17
CA GLY A 7 50.15 -30.09 -21.36
C GLY A 7 49.69 -29.74 -19.92
N ILE A 8 48.91 -30.60 -19.24
CA ILE A 8 49.33 -31.45 -18.10
C ILE A 8 50.16 -30.65 -17.07
N GLY A 9 49.83 -30.51 -15.79
CA GLY A 9 48.87 -31.12 -14.87
C GLY A 9 49.44 -30.97 -13.46
N SER A 10 48.62 -30.92 -12.40
CA SER A 10 49.02 -31.48 -11.11
C SER A 10 47.82 -31.63 -10.18
N SER A 11 47.92 -32.69 -9.39
CA SER A 11 46.90 -33.36 -8.60
C SER A 11 47.21 -33.23 -7.10
N ALA A 12 46.17 -33.47 -6.30
CA ALA A 12 46.16 -33.86 -4.89
C ALA A 12 46.27 -32.73 -3.84
N LYS A 13 45.23 -32.57 -3.02
CA LYS A 13 45.01 -33.42 -1.83
C LYS A 13 43.62 -33.17 -1.22
N ALA A 14 42.95 -34.27 -0.90
CA ALA A 14 41.78 -34.31 -0.04
C ALA A 14 42.23 -34.19 1.43
N SER A 15 41.46 -33.46 2.24
CA SER A 15 41.51 -33.51 3.70
C SER A 15 40.16 -33.06 4.25
N SER A 16 39.47 -34.01 4.86
CA SER A 16 38.22 -33.91 5.61
C SER A 16 38.33 -33.02 6.85
N SER A 17 37.33 -32.17 7.09
CA SER A 17 36.63 -32.02 8.38
C SER A 17 35.70 -30.79 8.37
N LEU A 18 34.42 -31.01 8.69
CA LEU A 18 33.52 -30.03 9.27
C LEU A 18 33.76 -30.05 10.80
N PRO A 19 33.52 -28.97 11.59
CA PRO A 19 32.21 -28.30 11.66
C PRO A 19 32.15 -26.79 11.99
N SER A 20 30.96 -26.23 11.75
CA SER A 20 30.21 -25.25 12.56
C SER A 20 30.81 -23.87 12.95
N LEU A 21 30.05 -22.82 12.55
CA LEU A 21 29.48 -21.76 13.42
C LEU A 21 30.42 -20.82 14.23
N VAL A 22 30.05 -19.54 14.17
CA VAL A 22 30.24 -18.46 15.17
C VAL A 22 31.49 -17.56 15.02
N THR A 23 31.21 -16.37 14.45
CA THR A 23 31.38 -15.02 15.05
C THR A 23 32.76 -14.51 15.47
N ARG A 24 33.17 -13.39 14.87
CA ARG A 24 33.78 -12.16 15.45
C ARG A 24 34.26 -11.26 14.28
N LEU A 25 34.00 -9.95 14.20
CA LEU A 25 34.71 -8.83 14.87
C LEU A 25 34.06 -7.50 14.34
N ILE A 26 33.69 -6.51 15.17
CA ILE A 26 34.50 -5.33 15.63
C ILE A 26 34.77 -4.35 14.45
N LEU A 27 34.58 -3.02 14.48
CA LEU A 27 34.33 -1.96 15.48
C LEU A 27 33.87 -0.69 14.72
N ASP A 28 33.43 0.30 15.50
CA ASP A 28 33.20 1.73 15.23
C ASP A 28 33.98 2.39 14.08
N ILE A 29 33.39 3.47 13.53
CA ILE A 29 33.98 4.83 13.53
C ILE A 29 32.92 5.85 13.07
N ASN A 30 32.73 6.85 13.92
CA ASN A 30 32.03 8.11 13.67
C ASN A 30 33.04 9.14 13.15
N PRO A 31 32.68 10.01 12.19
CA PRO A 31 33.06 11.43 12.29
C PRO A 31 31.91 12.34 11.78
N PHE A 32 31.64 13.58 12.18
CA PHE A 32 32.38 14.62 12.89
C PHE A 32 31.32 15.71 13.23
N PHE A 33 31.29 16.21 14.46
CA PHE A 33 30.82 17.56 14.82
C PHE A 33 32.07 18.28 15.35
N PRO A 34 32.30 19.58 15.07
CA PRO A 34 33.29 20.33 15.82
C PRO A 34 32.71 20.85 17.14
N GLU A 35 33.62 20.84 18.11
CA GLU A 35 33.52 21.05 19.55
C GLU A 35 33.24 22.50 19.99
N ASN A 36 33.04 22.59 21.32
CA ASN A 36 33.32 23.70 22.26
C ASN A 36 32.08 24.45 22.78
N ILE A 37 31.87 24.66 24.09
CA ILE A 37 32.74 24.52 25.28
C ILE A 37 31.87 24.43 26.55
N ALA A 38 32.33 23.58 27.48
CA ALA A 38 32.36 23.67 28.95
C ALA A 38 31.07 24.06 29.71
N ALA A 39 30.49 23.15 30.50
CA ALA A 39 30.91 22.72 31.85
C ALA A 39 30.30 23.57 32.97
N ARG A 40 29.51 22.90 33.82
CA ARG A 40 29.54 23.08 35.28
C ARG A 40 28.92 21.87 35.98
N HIS A 41 29.78 21.20 36.73
CA HIS A 41 29.44 20.35 37.88
C HIS A 41 28.58 21.13 38.88
N ASN A 42 27.57 20.49 39.47
CA ASN A 42 27.65 20.11 40.87
C ASN A 42 26.52 19.16 41.32
N GLU A 43 26.93 18.27 42.20
CA GLU A 43 26.21 17.26 42.96
C GLU A 43 25.08 17.86 43.82
N SER A 44 23.99 17.11 44.02
CA SER A 44 23.34 17.02 45.34
C SER A 44 22.29 15.90 45.40
N SER A 45 22.48 15.05 46.42
CA SER A 45 21.44 14.43 47.25
C SER A 45 20.41 13.51 46.61
N THR A 46 20.74 12.22 46.69
CA THR A 46 19.84 11.11 47.05
C THR A 46 18.77 11.50 48.06
N LEU A 47 17.51 11.51 47.63
CA LEU A 47 16.34 11.37 48.48
C LEU A 47 15.39 10.39 47.77
N ASP A 48 15.41 9.15 48.26
CA ASP A 48 14.48 8.09 47.89
C ASP A 48 13.05 8.55 48.18
N ASN A 49 12.36 8.93 47.11
CA ASN A 49 10.94 9.23 47.14
C ASN A 49 10.23 8.02 46.51
N PRO A 50 9.50 7.18 47.27
CA PRO A 50 8.71 6.09 46.72
C PRO A 50 7.46 6.69 46.07
N ARG A 51 7.67 7.41 44.95
CA ARG A 51 6.59 7.72 44.02
C ARG A 51 6.10 6.38 43.50
N LEU A 52 4.96 5.97 44.02
CA LEU A 52 4.06 5.00 43.43
C LEU A 52 3.99 5.28 41.93
N ARG A 53 4.79 4.55 41.15
CA ARG A 53 4.60 4.42 39.71
C ARG A 53 3.32 3.60 39.57
N LEU A 54 2.16 4.27 39.66
CA LEU A 54 0.95 3.77 39.05
C LEU A 54 1.32 3.57 37.59
N SER A 55 1.62 2.32 37.23
CA SER A 55 1.79 1.96 35.84
C SER A 55 0.49 2.37 35.16
N GLU A 56 0.53 3.42 34.35
CA GLU A 56 -0.59 3.78 33.49
C GLU A 56 -0.93 2.53 32.71
N LYS A 57 -2.01 1.88 33.13
CA LYS A 57 -2.48 0.67 32.50
C LYS A 57 -3.03 1.15 31.16
N SER A 58 -2.25 0.98 30.11
CA SER A 58 -2.66 1.27 28.75
C SER A 58 -3.94 0.50 28.48
N ILE A 59 -5.07 1.21 28.43
CA ILE A 59 -6.36 0.64 28.06
C ILE A 59 -6.21 0.13 26.62
N SER A 60 -6.48 -1.15 26.40
CA SER A 60 -6.44 -1.76 25.08
C SER A 60 -7.73 -1.47 24.31
N PHE A 61 -7.71 -1.58 22.98
CA PHE A 61 -8.93 -1.38 22.19
C PHE A 61 -10.02 -2.40 22.55
N GLU A 62 -9.59 -3.59 22.96
CA GLU A 62 -10.40 -4.70 23.43
C GLU A 62 -11.08 -4.42 24.78
N ASP A 63 -10.60 -3.44 25.54
CA ASP A 63 -11.23 -3.02 26.80
C ASP A 63 -12.38 -2.01 26.59
N LEU A 64 -12.55 -1.47 25.37
CA LEU A 64 -13.62 -0.53 25.06
C LEU A 64 -15.00 -1.20 25.02
N PRO A 65 -16.10 -0.52 25.39
CA PRO A 65 -17.46 -1.03 25.22
C PRO A 65 -17.75 -1.50 23.79
N SER A 66 -18.55 -2.56 23.63
CA SER A 66 -18.82 -3.16 22.31
C SER A 66 -19.39 -2.15 21.32
N ASN A 67 -20.35 -1.33 21.72
CA ASN A 67 -20.93 -0.28 20.90
C ASN A 67 -19.90 0.73 20.37
N VAL A 68 -18.85 1.03 21.16
CA VAL A 68 -17.76 1.93 20.75
C VAL A 68 -16.86 1.22 19.73
N ARG A 69 -16.51 -0.05 19.95
CA ARG A 69 -15.72 -0.83 18.99
C ARG A 69 -16.46 -1.05 17.68
N ASP A 70 -17.77 -1.28 17.74
CA ASP A 70 -18.64 -1.48 16.58
C ASP A 70 -18.76 -0.18 15.78
N ALA A 71 -18.97 0.97 16.43
CA ALA A 71 -18.96 2.27 15.76
C ALA A 71 -17.59 2.58 15.13
N PHE A 72 -16.52 2.24 15.84
CA PHE A 72 -15.16 2.43 15.36
C PHE A 72 -14.88 1.62 14.08
N ASN A 73 -15.08 0.30 14.14
CA ASN A 73 -14.78 -0.60 13.02
C ASN A 73 -15.82 -0.50 11.88
N GLY A 74 -17.09 -0.35 12.23
CA GLY A 74 -18.21 -0.36 11.30
C GLY A 74 -18.48 0.97 10.61
N THR A 75 -18.11 2.10 11.23
CA THR A 75 -18.42 3.43 10.69
C THR A 75 -17.17 4.28 10.52
N PHE A 76 -16.44 4.55 11.61
CA PHE A 76 -15.31 5.48 11.58
C PHE A 76 -14.22 5.01 10.62
N MET A 77 -13.79 3.76 10.75
CA MET A 77 -12.71 3.20 9.92
C MET A 77 -13.04 3.20 8.44
N GLN A 78 -14.30 2.95 8.10
CA GLN A 78 -14.72 2.89 6.71
C GLN A 78 -14.77 4.29 6.10
N ALA A 79 -15.28 5.28 6.84
CA ALA A 79 -15.26 6.67 6.41
C ALA A 79 -13.82 7.20 6.24
N VAL A 80 -12.87 6.76 7.07
CA VAL A 80 -11.44 7.08 6.89
C VAL A 80 -10.88 6.43 5.61
N ILE A 81 -11.23 5.17 5.34
CA ILE A 81 -10.84 4.47 4.10
C ILE A 81 -11.41 5.19 2.87
N GLU A 82 -12.69 5.55 2.91
CA GLU A 82 -13.39 6.29 1.85
C GLU A 82 -12.70 7.64 1.58
N LEU A 83 -12.51 8.45 2.62
CA LEU A 83 -11.83 9.75 2.49
C LEU A 83 -10.43 9.58 1.89
N THR A 84 -9.67 8.60 2.37
CA THR A 84 -8.32 8.37 1.84
C THR A 84 -8.34 7.90 0.38
N GLY A 85 -9.41 7.21 -0.02
CA GLY A 85 -9.69 6.86 -1.42
C GLY A 85 -9.92 8.08 -2.31
N CYS A 86 -10.46 9.18 -1.77
CA CYS A 86 -10.78 10.38 -2.54
C CYS A 86 -9.63 11.39 -2.63
N ILE A 87 -8.74 11.44 -1.62
CA ILE A 87 -7.57 12.33 -1.66
C ILE A 87 -6.46 11.80 -2.59
N ARG A 88 -5.42 12.60 -2.80
CA ARG A 88 -4.25 12.19 -3.60
C ARG A 88 -3.67 10.88 -3.06
N ALA A 89 -3.45 9.89 -3.92
CA ALA A 89 -2.75 8.66 -3.55
C ALA A 89 -1.49 8.95 -2.75
N TRP A 90 -1.26 8.15 -1.72
CA TRP A 90 -0.19 8.29 -0.74
C TRP A 90 -0.32 9.42 0.28
N ASN A 91 -1.26 10.37 0.11
CA ASN A 91 -1.56 11.35 1.14
C ASN A 91 -2.38 10.72 2.27
N THR A 92 -2.31 11.36 3.43
CA THR A 92 -3.07 11.01 4.62
C THR A 92 -4.11 12.09 4.89
N PRO A 93 -5.29 11.74 5.41
CA PRO A 93 -6.19 12.74 5.97
C PRO A 93 -5.47 13.58 7.03
N ASN A 94 -5.78 14.88 7.10
CA ASN A 94 -5.29 15.73 8.17
C ASN A 94 -6.11 15.51 9.46
N VAL A 95 -5.64 16.09 10.57
CA VAL A 95 -6.28 15.91 11.88
C VAL A 95 -7.71 16.42 11.89
N ASP A 96 -7.98 17.57 11.25
CA ASP A 96 -9.32 18.16 11.21
C ASP A 96 -10.32 17.26 10.46
N GLN A 97 -9.90 16.67 9.35
CA GLN A 97 -10.70 15.71 8.58
C GLN A 97 -10.99 14.45 9.40
N LEU A 98 -10.00 13.94 10.13
CA LEU A 98 -10.19 12.78 11.01
C LEU A 98 -11.13 13.11 12.18
N HIS A 99 -11.01 14.30 12.77
CA HIS A 99 -11.89 14.77 13.83
C HIS A 99 -13.33 14.95 13.33
N GLU A 100 -13.52 15.46 12.12
CA GLU A 100 -14.84 15.57 11.50
C GLU A 100 -15.49 14.19 11.31
N ILE A 101 -14.75 13.21 10.78
CA ILE A 101 -15.22 11.84 10.63
C ILE A 101 -15.53 11.22 12.00
N TRP A 102 -14.67 11.45 13.00
CA TRP A 102 -14.87 10.97 14.37
C TRP A 102 -16.19 11.45 14.96
N THR A 103 -16.42 12.76 14.90
CA THR A 103 -17.64 13.41 15.42
C THR A 103 -18.90 12.87 14.73
N LYS A 104 -18.81 12.53 13.44
CA LYS A 104 -19.94 11.98 12.69
C LYS A 104 -20.18 10.48 12.94
N ALA A 105 -19.12 9.72 13.19
CA ALA A 105 -19.17 8.26 13.22
C ALA A 105 -19.32 7.69 14.64
N MET A 106 -18.75 8.35 15.64
CA MET A 106 -18.71 7.86 17.01
C MET A 106 -19.92 8.33 17.82
N PRO A 107 -20.33 7.57 18.85
CA PRO A 107 -21.36 8.02 19.80
C PRO A 107 -20.99 9.35 20.47
N ASP A 108 -21.99 10.17 20.81
CA ASP A 108 -21.79 11.52 21.36
C ASP A 108 -20.87 11.56 22.59
N ASN A 109 -20.98 10.57 23.47
CA ASN A 109 -20.14 10.45 24.66
C ASN A 109 -18.66 10.16 24.35
N MET A 110 -18.32 9.84 23.10
CA MET A 110 -16.96 9.59 22.63
C MET A 110 -16.37 10.78 21.85
N HIS A 111 -17.13 11.82 21.54
CA HIS A 111 -16.65 12.94 20.72
C HIS A 111 -15.44 13.65 21.33
N HIS A 112 -15.44 13.84 22.66
CA HIS A 112 -14.35 14.49 23.37
C HIS A 112 -13.08 13.64 23.49
N HIS A 113 -13.17 12.33 23.24
CA HIS A 113 -12.05 11.39 23.38
C HIS A 113 -11.17 11.28 22.12
N PHE A 114 -11.45 12.07 21.07
CA PHE A 114 -10.62 12.04 19.86
C PHE A 114 -9.14 12.37 20.16
N SER A 115 -8.90 13.36 21.04
CA SER A 115 -7.55 13.77 21.45
C SER A 115 -6.88 12.77 22.39
N ASP A 116 -7.69 12.03 23.18
CA ASP A 116 -7.23 11.04 24.16
C ASP A 116 -6.82 9.73 23.49
N LEU A 117 -7.47 9.42 22.36
CA LEU A 117 -6.96 8.41 21.48
C LEU A 117 -5.62 8.90 20.99
N ASN A 118 -4.59 8.13 21.34
CA ASN A 118 -3.35 8.12 20.60
C ASN A 118 -3.69 7.61 19.19
N THR A 119 -4.30 8.49 18.38
CA THR A 119 -4.78 8.25 17.02
C THR A 119 -3.66 7.62 16.21
N ARG A 120 -2.41 8.02 16.49
CA ARG A 120 -1.19 7.37 16.06
C ARG A 120 -1.14 5.87 16.38
N ARG A 121 -1.28 5.41 17.63
CA ARG A 121 -1.30 3.97 17.99
C ARG A 121 -2.46 3.18 17.38
N LEU A 122 -3.64 3.81 17.34
CA LEU A 122 -4.83 3.19 16.77
C LEU A 122 -4.60 2.84 15.29
N ILE A 123 -4.02 3.79 14.56
CA ILE A 123 -3.64 3.67 13.15
C ILE A 123 -2.46 2.70 12.96
N GLU A 124 -1.48 2.69 13.87
CA GLU A 124 -0.37 1.72 13.90
C GLU A 124 -0.88 0.26 14.05
N ASN A 125 -1.85 0.03 14.93
CA ASN A 125 -2.44 -1.31 15.17
C ASN A 125 -3.27 -1.78 13.97
N LEU A 126 -3.97 -0.88 13.30
CA LEU A 126 -4.74 -1.19 12.08
C LEU A 126 -3.85 -1.55 10.88
N ALA A 127 -2.61 -1.06 10.85
CA ALA A 127 -1.61 -1.43 9.84
C ALA A 127 -0.94 -2.80 10.09
N SER A 128 -1.11 -3.37 11.29
CA SER A 128 -0.32 -4.49 11.81
C SER A 128 -0.99 -5.87 11.72
N ASN A 129 -2.27 -5.97 11.34
CA ASN A 129 -2.94 -7.26 11.21
C ASN A 129 -2.51 -8.01 9.93
N GLN A 130 -1.72 -9.06 10.13
CA GLN A 130 -1.27 -10.04 9.15
C GLN A 130 -2.40 -11.02 8.77
N VAL A 131 -2.47 -11.45 7.51
CA VAL A 131 -2.27 -12.86 7.08
C VAL A 131 -2.05 -12.88 5.56
N LEU A 132 -1.03 -13.63 5.15
CA LEU A 132 -0.39 -13.64 3.83
C LEU A 132 -0.77 -14.86 2.97
N GLU A 133 -0.70 -14.61 1.66
CA GLU A 133 -0.17 -15.47 0.58
C GLU A 133 -0.40 -16.98 0.58
N SER A 134 -1.26 -17.40 -0.34
CA SER A 134 -1.01 -18.55 -1.22
C SER A 134 -1.87 -18.41 -2.50
N VAL A 135 -1.69 -19.29 -3.49
CA VAL A 135 -2.53 -19.38 -4.71
C VAL A 135 -2.26 -18.35 -5.80
N LEU A 136 -0.98 -18.16 -6.09
CA LEU A 136 -0.55 -17.55 -7.34
C LEU A 136 0.10 -18.58 -8.28
N ILE A 137 -0.04 -19.88 -8.06
CA ILE A 137 0.94 -20.85 -8.59
C ILE A 137 0.64 -21.43 -9.99
N ARG A 138 -0.59 -21.38 -10.53
CA ARG A 138 -0.95 -22.29 -11.65
C ARG A 138 -0.76 -21.82 -13.11
N ALA A 139 -0.31 -20.60 -13.42
CA ALA A 139 -0.22 -20.13 -14.82
C ALA A 139 1.16 -19.54 -15.23
N LEU A 140 2.27 -20.22 -14.91
CA LEU A 140 3.61 -19.63 -14.94
C LEU A 140 4.22 -19.34 -16.33
N LEU A 141 3.77 -19.98 -17.42
CA LEU A 141 4.32 -19.71 -18.76
C LEU A 141 3.54 -18.61 -19.51
N GLN A 142 2.21 -18.60 -19.42
CA GLN A 142 1.38 -17.57 -20.06
C GLN A 142 1.56 -16.17 -19.44
N ARG A 143 2.03 -16.09 -18.19
CA ARG A 143 2.20 -14.81 -17.47
C ARG A 143 3.24 -13.89 -18.08
N LYS A 144 4.38 -14.41 -18.52
CA LYS A 144 5.46 -13.53 -19.01
C LYS A 144 4.99 -12.72 -20.22
N GLU A 145 4.44 -13.41 -21.22
CA GLU A 145 3.93 -12.79 -22.44
C GLU A 145 2.71 -11.92 -22.18
N TYR A 146 1.77 -12.40 -21.35
CA TYR A 146 0.61 -11.62 -20.95
C TYR A 146 1.04 -10.31 -20.26
N VAL A 147 1.91 -10.40 -19.24
CA VAL A 147 2.41 -9.24 -18.50
C VAL A 147 3.12 -8.29 -19.45
N ALA A 148 4.04 -8.78 -20.28
CA ALA A 148 4.76 -7.96 -21.25
C ALA A 148 3.78 -7.22 -22.19
N LYS A 149 2.72 -7.90 -22.66
CA LYS A 149 1.65 -7.28 -23.45
C LYS A 149 0.91 -6.20 -22.65
N GLN A 150 0.54 -6.46 -21.39
CA GLN A 150 -0.18 -5.50 -20.56
C GLN A 150 0.65 -4.27 -20.20
N ILE A 151 1.96 -4.41 -19.99
CA ILE A 151 2.87 -3.30 -19.68
C ILE A 151 3.58 -2.75 -20.93
N ASN A 152 3.09 -3.04 -22.13
CA ASN A 152 3.66 -2.46 -23.34
C ASN A 152 3.22 -0.99 -23.52
N GLY A 153 4.02 -0.20 -24.23
CA GLY A 153 3.72 1.20 -24.60
C GLY A 153 4.06 2.25 -23.53
N ASP A 154 3.43 3.41 -23.64
CA ASP A 154 3.56 4.49 -22.66
C ASP A 154 2.56 4.34 -21.50
N TYR A 155 2.85 5.00 -20.37
CA TYR A 155 2.06 4.87 -19.14
C TYR A 155 0.60 5.31 -19.31
N TRP A 156 0.25 6.14 -20.30
CA TRP A 156 -1.11 6.65 -20.54
C TRP A 156 -1.93 5.81 -21.53
N VAL A 157 -1.31 4.81 -22.18
CA VAL A 157 -1.98 3.91 -23.15
C VAL A 157 -1.76 2.43 -22.81
N ARG A 158 -1.46 2.13 -21.54
CA ARG A 158 -1.29 0.76 -21.06
C ARG A 158 -2.52 -0.09 -21.41
N PRO A 159 -2.35 -1.25 -22.07
CA PRO A 159 -3.47 -2.11 -22.43
C PRO A 159 -4.41 -2.45 -21.27
N TYR A 160 -3.87 -2.71 -20.08
CA TYR A 160 -4.69 -3.05 -18.92
C TYR A 160 -5.55 -1.91 -18.38
N TYR A 161 -5.51 -0.70 -18.94
CA TYR A 161 -6.51 0.32 -18.61
C TYR A 161 -7.84 0.08 -19.30
N PHE A 162 -7.86 -0.55 -20.46
CA PHE A 162 -9.05 -0.56 -21.32
C PHE A 162 -9.82 -1.87 -21.19
N ALA A 163 -11.15 -1.79 -21.21
CA ALA A 163 -12.02 -2.97 -21.23
C ALA A 163 -11.85 -3.77 -22.53
N ASN A 164 -11.70 -3.07 -23.65
CA ASN A 164 -11.49 -3.70 -24.95
C ASN A 164 -10.46 -2.92 -25.77
N ILE A 165 -9.65 -3.67 -26.52
CA ILE A 165 -8.65 -3.19 -27.46
C ILE A 165 -8.83 -3.97 -28.75
N SER A 166 -9.26 -3.28 -29.80
CA SER A 166 -9.47 -3.86 -31.12
C SER A 166 -8.63 -3.12 -32.16
N GLU A 167 -8.11 -3.84 -33.14
CA GLU A 167 -7.44 -3.26 -34.29
C GLU A 167 -8.49 -3.04 -35.40
N GLN A 168 -8.60 -1.81 -35.89
CA GLN A 168 -9.46 -1.49 -37.02
C GLN A 168 -8.80 -1.94 -38.34
N SER A 169 -9.58 -2.06 -39.41
CA SER A 169 -9.06 -2.38 -40.75
C SER A 169 -8.01 -1.40 -41.26
N SER A 170 -7.95 -0.19 -40.70
CA SER A 170 -6.95 0.84 -40.96
C SER A 170 -5.61 0.61 -40.24
N GLY A 171 -5.49 -0.43 -39.41
CA GLY A 171 -4.35 -0.64 -38.51
C GLY A 171 -4.36 0.26 -37.27
N GLN A 172 -5.40 1.08 -37.09
CA GLN A 172 -5.54 1.90 -35.89
C GLN A 172 -6.08 1.08 -34.71
N VAL A 173 -5.42 1.23 -33.55
CA VAL A 173 -5.84 0.59 -32.31
C VAL A 173 -6.96 1.39 -31.65
N GLN A 174 -8.18 0.86 -31.72
CA GLN A 174 -9.33 1.39 -31.00
C GLN A 174 -9.34 0.84 -29.56
N ARG A 175 -9.46 1.75 -28.60
CA ARG A 175 -9.48 1.42 -27.17
C ARG A 175 -10.80 1.92 -26.58
N THR A 176 -11.51 1.05 -25.88
CA THR A 176 -12.81 1.38 -25.26
C THR A 176 -12.84 0.96 -23.80
N GLY A 177 -13.69 1.61 -23.01
CA GLY A 177 -13.81 1.37 -21.57
C GLY A 177 -12.55 1.75 -20.80
N THR A 178 -12.14 3.02 -20.87
CA THR A 178 -10.99 3.54 -20.11
C THR A 178 -11.17 3.32 -18.62
N PHE A 179 -10.14 2.72 -17.99
CA PHE A 179 -10.10 2.22 -16.62
C PHE A 179 -11.18 1.20 -16.24
N GLN A 180 -11.76 0.50 -17.22
CA GLN A 180 -12.82 -0.52 -17.01
C GLN A 180 -12.33 -1.93 -17.35
N SER A 181 -11.02 -2.15 -17.48
CA SER A 181 -10.50 -3.51 -17.65
C SER A 181 -10.87 -4.39 -16.44
N TYR A 182 -10.93 -5.71 -16.66
CA TYR A 182 -11.19 -6.67 -15.59
C TYR A 182 -10.25 -6.46 -14.39
N ILE A 183 -8.94 -6.37 -14.62
CA ILE A 183 -7.95 -6.27 -13.54
C ILE A 183 -8.06 -4.95 -12.76
N VAL A 184 -8.34 -3.83 -13.44
CA VAL A 184 -8.56 -2.54 -12.77
C VAL A 184 -9.86 -2.56 -11.99
N SER A 185 -10.96 -2.94 -12.61
CA SER A 185 -12.29 -2.94 -12.01
C SER A 185 -12.36 -3.88 -10.80
N LYS A 186 -11.86 -5.11 -10.93
CA LYS A 186 -11.83 -6.08 -9.84
C LYS A 186 -10.90 -5.63 -8.70
N THR A 187 -9.74 -5.06 -9.00
CA THR A 187 -8.85 -4.54 -7.93
C THR A 187 -9.48 -3.32 -7.25
N LEU A 188 -10.14 -2.43 -7.99
CA LEU A 188 -10.84 -1.27 -7.43
C LEU A 188 -12.09 -1.68 -6.62
N SER A 189 -12.77 -2.76 -7.00
CA SER A 189 -13.97 -3.25 -6.30
C SER A 189 -13.74 -3.52 -4.83
N GLU A 190 -12.53 -3.91 -4.47
CA GLU A 190 -12.17 -4.20 -3.10
C GLU A 190 -12.09 -2.91 -2.24
N HIS A 191 -11.86 -1.75 -2.86
CA HIS A 191 -12.01 -0.46 -2.18
C HIS A 191 -13.46 -0.25 -1.79
N PHE A 192 -14.36 -0.47 -2.76
CA PHE A 192 -15.80 -0.38 -2.54
C PHE A 192 -16.31 -1.43 -1.55
N LYS A 193 -15.70 -2.61 -1.51
CA LYS A 193 -15.97 -3.64 -0.49
C LYS A 193 -15.60 -3.16 0.91
N ALA A 194 -14.44 -2.51 1.05
CA ALA A 194 -13.97 -1.98 2.34
C ALA A 194 -14.84 -0.85 2.90
N ILE A 195 -15.58 -0.15 2.02
CA ILE A 195 -16.51 0.92 2.40
C ILE A 195 -17.98 0.53 2.19
N GLN A 196 -18.25 -0.76 1.98
CA GLN A 196 -19.57 -1.22 1.54
C GLN A 196 -20.66 -0.96 2.57
N SER A 197 -20.32 -1.05 3.86
CA SER A 197 -21.25 -0.79 4.97
C SER A 197 -21.53 0.68 5.23
N ILE A 198 -20.84 1.61 4.57
CA ILE A 198 -21.26 3.01 4.57
C ILE A 198 -22.52 3.13 3.69
N PRO A 199 -23.66 3.58 4.24
CA PRO A 199 -24.88 3.83 3.47
C PRO A 199 -24.60 4.78 2.30
N HIS A 200 -25.19 4.51 1.13
CA HIS A 200 -24.87 5.25 -0.09
C HIS A 200 -25.18 6.75 0.00
N ASP A 201 -26.20 7.14 0.78
CA ASP A 201 -26.56 8.53 1.08
C ASP A 201 -25.56 9.25 1.99
N ARG A 202 -24.73 8.49 2.72
CA ARG A 202 -23.68 9.00 3.62
C ARG A 202 -22.29 8.96 3.01
N ARG A 203 -22.12 8.33 1.85
CA ARG A 203 -20.85 8.28 1.12
C ARG A 203 -20.45 9.66 0.63
N THR A 204 -19.15 9.88 0.49
CA THR A 204 -18.66 11.11 -0.13
C THR A 204 -19.08 11.17 -1.60
N LYS A 205 -19.39 12.38 -2.07
CA LYS A 205 -19.64 12.65 -3.50
C LYS A 205 -18.35 12.80 -4.30
N ASP A 206 -17.21 12.85 -3.61
CA ASP A 206 -15.91 12.97 -4.24
C ASP A 206 -15.54 11.69 -4.98
N ARG A 207 -14.80 11.86 -6.08
CA ARG A 207 -14.32 10.74 -6.89
C ARG A 207 -13.18 10.03 -6.15
N PRO A 208 -13.12 8.69 -6.18
CA PRO A 208 -12.08 7.91 -5.49
C PRO A 208 -10.74 7.91 -6.28
N ILE A 209 -10.18 9.10 -6.55
CA ILE A 209 -8.98 9.31 -7.35
C ILE A 209 -7.76 8.62 -6.71
N GLY A 210 -7.60 8.78 -5.40
CA GLY A 210 -6.56 8.08 -4.64
C GLY A 210 -6.67 6.58 -4.78
N ALA A 211 -7.86 6.03 -4.60
CA ALA A 211 -8.10 4.58 -4.67
C ALA A 211 -7.74 4.01 -6.04
N ILE A 212 -8.16 4.65 -7.14
CA ILE A 212 -7.85 4.15 -8.49
C ILE A 212 -6.37 4.31 -8.86
N VAL A 213 -5.71 5.38 -8.40
CA VAL A 213 -4.26 5.55 -8.62
C VAL A 213 -3.47 4.46 -7.86
N LEU A 214 -3.86 4.17 -6.61
CA LEU A 214 -3.28 3.07 -5.83
C LEU A 214 -3.53 1.70 -6.45
N THR A 215 -4.73 1.51 -7.01
CA THR A 215 -5.11 0.31 -7.77
C THR A 215 -4.15 0.11 -8.95
N ILE A 216 -3.92 1.14 -9.75
CA ILE A 216 -3.01 1.09 -10.89
C ILE A 216 -1.57 0.81 -10.44
N LEU A 217 -1.08 1.49 -9.40
CA LEU A 217 0.26 1.26 -8.84
C LEU A 217 0.44 -0.19 -8.33
N ALA A 218 -0.59 -0.75 -7.69
CA ALA A 218 -0.56 -2.12 -7.20
C ALA A 218 -0.50 -3.13 -8.36
N ILE A 219 -1.26 -2.88 -9.44
CA ILE A 219 -1.21 -3.67 -10.67
C ILE A 219 0.17 -3.57 -11.33
N GLU A 220 0.75 -2.36 -11.44
CA GLU A 220 2.10 -2.19 -11.96
C GLU A 220 3.14 -2.95 -11.14
N ARG A 221 3.03 -2.92 -9.81
CA ARG A 221 3.88 -3.71 -8.92
C ARG A 221 3.75 -5.19 -9.20
N ALA A 222 2.52 -5.70 -9.27
CA ALA A 222 2.26 -7.10 -9.57
C ALA A 222 2.88 -7.47 -10.92
N PHE A 223 2.63 -6.70 -11.98
CA PHE A 223 3.19 -6.94 -13.30
C PHE A 223 4.72 -6.91 -13.32
N ARG A 224 5.37 -5.94 -12.66
CA ARG A 224 6.84 -5.93 -12.57
C ARG A 224 7.36 -7.17 -11.85
N ALA A 225 6.71 -7.58 -10.77
CA ALA A 225 7.07 -8.80 -10.04
C ALA A 225 6.90 -10.07 -10.88
N TYR A 226 6.00 -10.10 -11.87
CA TYR A 226 5.79 -11.25 -12.78
C TYR A 226 6.44 -11.12 -14.16
N SER A 227 7.24 -10.07 -14.39
CA SER A 227 7.87 -9.80 -15.69
C SER A 227 8.76 -10.94 -16.21
N THR A 228 9.28 -11.79 -15.31
CA THR A 228 10.09 -12.97 -15.67
C THR A 228 9.27 -14.24 -15.86
N GLY A 229 7.95 -14.19 -15.69
CA GLY A 229 7.05 -15.35 -15.60
C GLY A 229 6.97 -15.96 -14.19
N ARG A 230 7.92 -15.62 -13.31
CA ARG A 230 7.91 -16.00 -11.89
C ARG A 230 7.82 -14.75 -11.03
N LYS A 231 7.28 -14.90 -9.80
CA LYS A 231 7.29 -13.81 -8.82
C LYS A 231 8.73 -13.52 -8.41
N VAL A 232 9.23 -12.35 -8.76
CA VAL A 232 10.52 -11.84 -8.32
C VAL A 232 10.28 -10.51 -7.65
N LEU A 233 10.38 -10.50 -6.32
CA LEU A 233 10.38 -9.26 -5.55
C LEU A 233 11.82 -8.88 -5.22
N PRO A 234 12.17 -7.57 -5.23
CA PRO A 234 13.43 -7.10 -4.68
C PRO A 234 13.59 -7.58 -3.23
N PRO A 235 14.79 -7.96 -2.75
CA PRO A 235 14.97 -8.31 -1.35
C PRO A 235 14.76 -7.10 -0.42
N GLY A 236 14.27 -7.35 0.80
CA GLY A 236 14.18 -6.33 1.85
C GLY A 236 13.06 -5.30 1.63
N PRO A 237 13.21 -4.09 2.22
CA PRO A 237 12.18 -3.05 2.21
C PRO A 237 11.77 -2.59 0.82
N GLU A 238 12.60 -2.78 -0.21
CA GLU A 238 12.27 -2.42 -1.60
C GLU A 238 11.14 -3.26 -2.20
N SER A 239 10.88 -4.45 -1.65
CA SER A 239 9.72 -5.26 -2.03
C SER A 239 8.39 -4.62 -1.62
N GLU A 240 8.39 -3.77 -0.60
CA GLU A 240 7.16 -3.27 0.00
C GLU A 240 6.41 -2.38 -0.99
N PHE A 241 5.08 -2.55 -1.05
CA PHE A 241 4.24 -1.50 -1.59
C PHE A 241 4.23 -0.41 -0.52
N SER A 242 4.88 0.72 -0.75
CA SER A 242 5.11 1.79 0.23
C SER A 242 5.44 3.10 -0.48
N GLN A 243 5.43 4.23 0.25
CA GLN A 243 5.51 5.57 -0.38
C GLN A 243 6.87 5.72 -0.99
N ARG A 244 7.83 5.41 -0.13
CA ARG A 244 9.24 5.37 -0.41
C ARG A 244 9.56 4.61 -1.70
N ASN A 245 8.84 3.53 -1.98
CA ASN A 245 9.11 2.68 -3.13
C ASN A 245 8.30 3.05 -4.39
N TRP A 246 7.07 3.53 -4.23
CA TRP A 246 6.10 3.66 -5.34
C TRP A 246 5.58 5.09 -5.58
N ASP A 247 5.94 6.05 -4.73
CA ASP A 247 5.73 7.47 -5.01
C ASP A 247 6.77 8.01 -6.00
N ASP A 248 6.64 9.29 -6.33
CA ASP A 248 7.67 10.02 -7.02
C ASP A 248 8.96 10.05 -6.18
N ARG A 249 10.09 9.72 -6.81
CA ARG A 249 11.39 9.69 -6.14
C ARG A 249 12.47 10.32 -6.98
N VAL A 250 13.49 10.86 -6.33
CA VAL A 250 14.68 11.36 -6.99
C VAL A 250 15.74 10.27 -6.92
N VAL A 251 16.22 9.81 -8.08
CA VAL A 251 17.29 8.82 -8.20
C VAL A 251 18.51 9.48 -8.85
N MET A 252 19.71 9.14 -8.40
CA MET A 252 20.93 9.63 -9.05
C MET A 252 21.21 8.79 -10.30
N ARG A 253 21.33 9.44 -11.46
CA ARG A 253 21.77 8.82 -12.72
C ARG A 253 22.94 9.63 -13.28
N ASN A 254 24.09 8.99 -13.46
CA ASN A 254 25.32 9.62 -13.96
C ASN A 254 25.68 10.91 -13.17
N GLY A 255 25.61 10.83 -11.83
CA GLY A 255 25.92 11.96 -10.93
C GLY A 255 24.88 13.08 -10.92
N ARG A 256 23.75 12.96 -11.64
CA ARG A 256 22.69 13.98 -11.68
C ARG A 256 21.39 13.47 -11.03
N PRO A 257 20.68 14.31 -10.26
CA PRO A 257 19.38 13.96 -9.71
C PRO A 257 18.35 13.86 -10.83
N TYR A 258 17.71 12.70 -10.95
CA TYR A 258 16.64 12.42 -11.90
C TYR A 258 15.35 12.11 -11.15
N LYS A 259 14.31 12.91 -11.39
CA LYS A 259 12.99 12.68 -10.78
C LYS A 259 12.25 11.58 -11.54
N LEU A 260 12.20 10.40 -10.94
CA LEU A 260 11.32 9.31 -11.37
C LEU A 260 9.90 9.62 -10.91
N LYS A 261 9.06 10.07 -11.84
CA LYS A 261 7.64 10.29 -11.60
C LYS A 261 6.92 8.96 -11.75
N THR A 262 6.29 8.48 -10.69
CA THR A 262 5.51 7.23 -10.72
C THR A 262 4.06 7.57 -10.43
N THR A 263 3.83 8.12 -9.23
CA THR A 263 2.49 8.44 -8.77
C THR A 263 1.94 9.71 -9.42
N SER A 264 2.76 10.74 -9.63
CA SER A 264 2.28 11.96 -10.31
C SER A 264 1.94 11.72 -11.78
N GLN A 265 2.62 10.78 -12.44
CA GLN A 265 2.27 10.36 -13.80
C GLN A 265 0.88 9.74 -13.85
N ILE A 266 0.58 8.80 -12.95
CA ILE A 266 -0.75 8.16 -12.92
C ILE A 266 -1.82 9.17 -12.49
N HIS A 267 -1.56 10.03 -11.50
CA HIS A 267 -2.47 11.14 -11.14
C HIS A 267 -2.79 12.05 -12.33
N SER A 268 -1.81 12.32 -13.20
CA SER A 268 -2.04 13.17 -14.38
C SER A 268 -3.09 12.62 -15.34
N LEU A 269 -3.43 11.33 -15.26
CA LEU A 269 -4.48 10.70 -16.05
C LEU A 269 -5.89 11.13 -15.59
N PHE A 270 -6.04 11.55 -14.34
CA PHE A 270 -7.31 11.96 -13.73
C PHE A 270 -7.44 13.48 -13.57
N GLY A 271 -6.40 14.23 -13.93
CA GLY A 271 -6.38 15.69 -13.89
C GLY A 271 -7.06 16.34 -15.09
N ARG A 272 -6.78 17.64 -15.26
CA ARG A 272 -7.20 18.41 -16.43
C ARG A 272 -6.16 18.36 -17.53
N ASN A 273 -6.61 18.44 -18.78
CA ASN A 273 -5.73 18.59 -19.94
C ASN A 273 -5.31 20.06 -20.13
N VAL A 274 -4.54 20.33 -21.19
CA VAL A 274 -4.06 21.68 -21.53
C VAL A 274 -5.19 22.68 -21.82
N ASN A 275 -6.38 22.19 -22.18
CA ASN A 275 -7.57 22.99 -22.44
C ASN A 275 -8.45 23.15 -21.18
N ASN A 276 -7.92 22.81 -20.00
CA ASN A 276 -8.62 22.83 -18.72
C ASN A 276 -9.85 21.90 -18.65
N VAL A 277 -9.97 20.94 -19.57
CA VAL A 277 -11.03 19.92 -19.58
C VAL A 277 -10.58 18.71 -18.77
N GLU A 278 -11.47 18.16 -17.95
CA GLU A 278 -11.21 16.94 -17.19
C GLU A 278 -10.92 15.76 -18.14
N ARG A 279 -9.84 15.03 -17.90
CA ARG A 279 -9.47 13.87 -18.72
C ARG A 279 -10.42 12.69 -18.53
N VAL A 280 -11.08 12.63 -17.38
CA VAL A 280 -12.12 11.65 -17.04
C VAL A 280 -13.36 12.44 -16.70
N SER A 281 -14.36 12.41 -17.59
CA SER A 281 -15.63 13.10 -17.40
C SER A 281 -16.46 12.47 -16.27
N PRO A 282 -17.46 13.18 -15.71
CA PRO A 282 -18.38 12.60 -14.73
C PRO A 282 -19.01 11.27 -15.19
N GLU A 283 -19.47 11.21 -16.43
CA GLU A 283 -20.12 10.01 -16.99
C GLU A 283 -19.14 8.85 -17.15
N LEU A 284 -17.86 9.16 -17.38
CA LEU A 284 -16.82 8.13 -17.43
C LEU A 284 -16.48 7.63 -16.01
N TRP A 285 -16.50 8.50 -15.00
CA TRP A 285 -16.38 8.09 -13.60
C TRP A 285 -17.50 7.13 -13.19
N ASP A 286 -18.75 7.44 -13.53
CA ASP A 286 -19.89 6.57 -13.24
C ASP A 286 -19.69 5.17 -13.85
N LYS A 287 -19.18 5.10 -15.08
CA LYS A 287 -18.86 3.83 -15.75
C LYS A 287 -17.72 3.06 -15.07
N ILE A 288 -16.68 3.76 -14.60
CA ILE A 288 -15.56 3.16 -13.87
C ILE A 288 -16.05 2.58 -12.55
N ILE A 289 -16.86 3.34 -11.80
CA ILE A 289 -17.43 2.92 -10.53
C ILE A 289 -18.36 1.73 -10.75
N ALA A 290 -19.31 1.83 -11.68
CA ALA A 290 -20.22 0.75 -12.01
C ALA A 290 -19.50 -0.54 -12.42
N ALA A 291 -18.44 -0.43 -13.24
CA ALA A 291 -17.62 -1.57 -13.63
C ALA A 291 -16.96 -2.24 -12.42
N ALA A 292 -16.43 -1.48 -11.47
CA ALA A 292 -15.88 -2.02 -10.23
C ALA A 292 -16.96 -2.64 -9.32
N GLU A 293 -18.10 -1.99 -9.17
CA GLU A 293 -19.22 -2.48 -8.35
C GLU A 293 -19.80 -3.81 -8.84
N THR A 294 -19.68 -4.14 -10.14
CA THR A 294 -20.08 -5.47 -10.66
C THR A 294 -19.34 -6.64 -10.01
N TYR A 295 -18.18 -6.39 -9.38
CA TYR A 295 -17.38 -7.40 -8.69
C TYR A 295 -17.55 -7.40 -7.17
N LEU A 296 -18.44 -6.55 -6.64
CA LEU A 296 -18.81 -6.64 -5.24
C LEU A 296 -19.57 -7.95 -5.00
N PRO A 297 -19.35 -8.64 -3.86
CA PRO A 297 -20.21 -9.73 -3.46
C PRO A 297 -21.64 -9.20 -3.46
N SER A 298 -22.52 -9.82 -4.24
CA SER A 298 -23.94 -9.54 -4.11
C SER A 298 -24.27 -9.79 -2.64
N LEU A 299 -24.77 -8.77 -1.93
CA LEU A 299 -25.35 -8.86 -0.58
C LEU A 299 -26.61 -9.74 -0.63
N ARG A 300 -26.47 -10.96 -1.13
CA ARG A 300 -27.41 -12.03 -0.88
C ARG A 300 -27.12 -12.41 0.56
N PHE A 301 -27.92 -11.88 1.47
CA PHE A 301 -28.09 -12.43 2.81
C PHE A 301 -28.52 -13.89 2.65
N THR A 302 -27.56 -14.75 2.38
CA THR A 302 -27.76 -16.19 2.39
C THR A 302 -27.68 -16.56 3.86
N ASN A 303 -28.85 -16.57 4.50
CA ASN A 303 -29.07 -17.48 5.61
C ASN A 303 -28.91 -18.89 5.02
N GLU A 304 -27.69 -19.43 4.93
CA GLU A 304 -27.50 -20.89 4.87
C GLU A 304 -26.03 -21.29 4.94
N GLU A 305 -25.79 -22.10 5.97
CA GLU A 305 -24.79 -23.14 6.09
C GLU A 305 -24.44 -23.85 4.77
N ASN A 306 -23.17 -24.28 4.68
CA ASN A 306 -22.68 -25.40 3.88
C ASN A 306 -22.72 -25.25 2.34
N ARG A 307 -21.72 -24.57 1.74
CA ARG A 307 -21.24 -24.92 0.38
C ARG A 307 -19.72 -24.70 0.24
N ASP A 308 -18.99 -25.81 0.13
CA ASP A 308 -17.53 -25.91 -0.03
C ASP A 308 -17.02 -25.74 -1.47
N ASP A 309 -17.73 -25.05 -2.36
CA ASP A 309 -17.32 -24.87 -3.76
C ASP A 309 -17.25 -23.38 -4.15
N GLU A 310 -16.27 -22.66 -3.59
CA GLU A 310 -15.89 -21.32 -4.07
C GLU A 310 -14.87 -21.42 -5.22
N SER A 311 -15.23 -20.83 -6.36
CA SER A 311 -14.44 -20.83 -7.59
C SER A 311 -13.07 -20.14 -7.42
N SER A 312 -12.00 -20.84 -7.83
CA SER A 312 -10.59 -20.48 -7.68
C SER A 312 -10.18 -19.11 -8.25
N ASP A 313 -10.99 -18.48 -9.10
CA ASP A 313 -10.68 -17.18 -9.71
C ASP A 313 -11.09 -15.99 -8.82
N ASP A 314 -12.12 -16.13 -7.98
CA ASP A 314 -12.64 -15.02 -7.16
C ASP A 314 -11.74 -14.74 -5.94
N MET A 315 -11.09 -15.79 -5.42
CA MET A 315 -10.16 -15.71 -4.29
C MET A 315 -8.80 -15.06 -4.66
N MET A 316 -8.48 -14.89 -5.95
CA MET A 316 -7.18 -14.38 -6.42
C MET A 316 -7.01 -12.85 -6.25
N MET A 317 -8.09 -12.07 -6.31
CA MET A 317 -8.02 -10.60 -6.39
C MET A 317 -8.24 -9.88 -5.05
N THR A 318 -8.97 -10.50 -4.12
CA THR A 318 -9.11 -10.01 -2.73
C THR A 318 -7.77 -9.87 -2.00
N ARG A 319 -6.73 -10.61 -2.46
CA ARG A 319 -5.39 -10.65 -1.84
C ARG A 319 -4.42 -9.57 -2.32
N VAL A 320 -4.60 -9.03 -3.53
CA VAL A 320 -3.84 -7.85 -4.02
C VAL A 320 -4.22 -6.60 -3.23
N PHE A 321 -5.39 -6.62 -2.60
CA PHE A 321 -6.02 -5.44 -2.06
C PHE A 321 -5.79 -5.16 -0.58
N THR A 322 -5.54 -6.18 0.26
CA THR A 322 -5.04 -5.95 1.63
C THR A 322 -3.78 -5.09 1.62
N ILE A 323 -2.99 -5.13 0.53
CA ILE A 323 -1.80 -4.30 0.33
C ILE A 323 -2.15 -2.80 0.13
N VAL A 324 -3.27 -2.46 -0.52
CA VAL A 324 -3.71 -1.07 -0.75
C VAL A 324 -4.30 -0.49 0.54
N LEU A 325 -5.16 -1.25 1.23
CA LEU A 325 -5.76 -0.84 2.51
C LEU A 325 -4.69 -0.71 3.61
N ARG A 326 -3.77 -1.68 3.71
CA ARG A 326 -2.62 -1.66 4.63
C ARG A 326 -1.71 -0.46 4.39
N ASN A 327 -1.57 0.00 3.15
CA ASN A 327 -0.72 1.15 2.82
C ASN A 327 -1.33 2.50 3.15
N VAL A 328 -2.65 2.62 2.97
CA VAL A 328 -3.42 3.76 3.43
C VAL A 328 -3.28 3.88 4.95
N LEU A 329 -3.42 2.76 5.68
CA LEU A 329 -3.34 2.71 7.15
C LEU A 329 -1.90 2.90 7.69
N HIS A 330 -0.88 2.29 7.06
CA HIS A 330 0.53 2.43 7.45
C HIS A 330 1.06 3.88 7.37
N ARG A 331 0.41 4.77 6.61
CA ARG A 331 0.93 6.12 6.33
C ARG A 331 0.39 7.20 7.22
N VAL A 332 -0.87 7.10 7.65
CA VAL A 332 -1.39 8.04 8.64
C VAL A 332 -0.55 7.94 9.93
N SER A 333 -0.03 6.74 10.23
CA SER A 333 0.95 6.52 11.30
C SER A 333 2.26 7.28 11.06
N HIS A 334 2.92 7.11 9.91
CA HIS A 334 4.24 7.72 9.66
C HIS A 334 4.20 9.25 9.46
N PHE A 335 3.11 9.82 8.97
CA PHE A 335 2.95 11.27 8.81
C PHE A 335 2.84 11.99 10.18
N LEU A 336 2.14 11.40 11.14
CA LEU A 336 2.00 11.97 12.49
C LEU A 336 3.30 11.87 13.32
N LEU A 337 4.19 10.92 13.00
CA LEU A 337 5.54 10.83 13.58
C LEU A 337 6.42 12.06 13.28
N GLN A 338 6.18 12.73 12.15
CA GLN A 338 6.99 13.88 11.73
C GLN A 338 6.45 15.23 12.22
N GLN A 339 5.16 15.31 12.59
CA GLN A 339 4.52 16.57 12.98
C GLN A 339 4.53 16.83 14.49
N PHE A 340 4.78 15.80 15.33
CA PHE A 340 4.77 15.93 16.79
C PHE A 340 5.94 15.15 17.44
N PRO A 341 7.19 15.65 17.36
CA PRO A 341 8.35 14.99 17.98
C PRO A 341 8.40 15.12 19.51
N HIS A 342 7.58 15.99 20.11
CA HIS A 342 7.59 16.28 21.54
C HIS A 342 6.18 16.37 22.12
N ILE A 343 5.67 15.24 22.57
CA ILE A 343 4.70 15.18 23.66
C ILE A 343 5.33 14.19 24.65
N PRO A 344 5.66 14.62 25.89
CA PRO A 344 6.42 13.83 26.86
C PRO A 344 5.75 12.50 27.24
#